data_AF-A0A2Z6DXN6-F1
#
_entry.id   AF-A0A2Z6DXN6-F1
#
_cell.length_a   1.000
_cell.length_b   1.000
_cell.length_c   1.000
_cell.angle_alpha   90.00
_cell.angle_beta   90.00
_cell.angle_gamma   90.00
#
_symmetry.space_group_name_H-M   'P 1'
#
loop_
_entity.id
_entity.type
_entity.pdbx_description
1 polymer ?
#
loop_
_entity_poly.entity_id
_entity_poly.type
_entity_poly.pdbx_seq_one_letter_code
_entity_poly.pdbx_strand_id
1 'polypeptide(L)'
;MPQITMIQPGAPVAPIAISADRLTVGDITIDYAVEQQDEAVEIAIRHSAGAFTRDGADGAFVAIVRIPPRQYTEQPGETDPMTGAPRIERVALPLDPSAVSVELWPFAG
;
A
#
# COMPACT_ATOMS: atom_id res chain seq x y z
N MET A 1 3.72 -1.88 -11.09
CA MET A 1 4.82 -2.08 -10.12
C MET A 1 4.90 -0.85 -9.24
N PRO A 2 5.07 -1.00 -7.91
CA PRO A 2 5.18 0.14 -6.99
C PRO A 2 6.40 1.00 -7.28
N GLN A 3 6.30 2.28 -6.94
CA GLN A 3 7.42 3.22 -7.00
C GLN A 3 8.33 2.99 -5.80
N ILE A 4 9.58 2.64 -6.05
CA ILE A 4 10.57 2.34 -5.01
C ILE A 4 11.53 3.51 -4.89
N THR A 5 11.63 4.07 -3.68
CA THR A 5 12.54 5.15 -3.35
C THR A 5 13.51 4.68 -2.28
N MET A 6 14.82 4.78 -2.53
CA MET A 6 15.83 4.56 -1.50
C MET A 6 16.15 5.89 -0.84
N ILE A 7 15.94 6.00 0.47
CA ILE A 7 16.21 7.23 1.22
C ILE A 7 17.71 7.57 1.22
N GLN A 8 18.56 6.54 1.27
CA GLN A 8 20.00 6.69 1.09
C GLN A 8 20.49 5.71 0.01
N PRO A 9 20.61 6.16 -1.25
CA PRO A 9 21.11 5.32 -2.34
C PRO A 9 22.49 4.74 -2.01
N GLY A 10 22.66 3.43 -2.22
CA GLY A 10 23.91 2.71 -1.95
C GLY A 10 24.11 2.26 -0.50
N ALA A 11 23.21 2.63 0.43
CA ALA A 11 23.19 2.03 1.76
C ALA A 11 22.57 0.62 1.71
N PRO A 12 23.01 -0.30 2.60
CA PRO A 12 22.33 -1.58 2.76
C PRO A 12 20.89 -1.37 3.22
N VAL A 13 19.99 -2.22 2.73
CA VAL A 13 18.59 -2.30 3.13
C VAL A 13 18.32 -3.69 3.69
N ALA A 14 17.24 -3.85 4.45
CA ALA A 14 16.81 -5.14 4.97
C ALA A 14 16.53 -6.14 3.83
N PRO A 15 16.52 -7.46 4.12
CA PRO A 15 16.05 -8.45 3.15
C PRO A 15 14.57 -8.18 2.81
N ILE A 16 14.34 -7.69 1.59
CA ILE A 16 13.02 -7.33 1.08
C ILE A 16 12.70 -8.07 -0.22
N ALA A 17 11.42 -8.34 -0.43
CA ALA A 17 10.89 -8.76 -1.71
C ALA A 17 9.73 -7.84 -2.08
N ILE A 18 9.79 -7.24 -3.27
CA ILE A 18 8.78 -6.31 -3.78
C ILE A 18 8.19 -6.90 -5.06
N SER A 19 6.87 -7.00 -5.12
CA SER A 19 6.11 -7.36 -6.33
C SER A 19 5.07 -6.28 -6.65
N ALA A 20 4.22 -6.53 -7.64
CA ALA A 20 3.16 -5.60 -8.00
C ALA A 20 2.05 -5.54 -6.94
N ASP A 21 1.80 -6.61 -6.19
CA ASP A 21 0.67 -6.76 -5.28
C ASP A 21 1.08 -6.75 -3.81
N ARG A 22 2.35 -6.98 -3.47
CA ARG A 22 2.80 -7.07 -2.08
C ARG A 22 4.23 -6.60 -1.85
N LEU A 23 4.49 -6.21 -0.61
CA LEU A 23 5.83 -6.03 -0.03
C LEU A 23 6.06 -7.08 1.06
N THR A 24 7.21 -7.73 1.04
CA THR A 24 7.69 -8.56 2.16
C THR A 24 8.98 -7.98 2.71
N VAL A 25 9.06 -7.82 4.03
CA VAL A 25 10.26 -7.39 4.78
C VAL A 25 10.42 -8.34 5.96
N GLY A 26 11.47 -9.17 5.94
CA GLY A 26 11.63 -10.23 6.94
C GLY A 26 10.42 -11.18 6.96
N ASP A 27 9.72 -11.23 8.09
CA ASP A 27 8.50 -12.02 8.32
C ASP A 27 7.19 -11.25 8.08
N ILE A 28 7.27 -9.94 7.81
CA ILE A 28 6.10 -9.09 7.53
C ILE A 28 5.77 -9.12 6.04
N THR A 29 4.52 -9.40 5.70
CA THR A 29 3.99 -9.27 4.34
C THR A 29 2.80 -8.30 4.33
N ILE A 30 2.85 -7.33 3.42
CA ILE A 30 1.81 -6.33 3.19
C ILE A 30 1.23 -6.58 1.81
N ASP A 31 -0.05 -6.95 1.74
CA ASP A 31 -0.81 -7.00 0.50
C ASP A 31 -1.47 -5.64 0.24
N TYR A 32 -1.10 -4.98 -0.86
CA TYR A 32 -1.53 -3.61 -1.09
C TYR A 32 -3.04 -3.49 -1.32
N ALA A 33 -3.66 -4.49 -1.94
CA ALA A 33 -5.09 -4.45 -2.25
C ALA A 33 -5.94 -4.73 -1.02
N VAL A 34 -5.48 -5.62 -0.14
CA VAL A 34 -6.14 -5.93 1.15
C VAL A 34 -6.10 -4.72 2.08
N GLU A 35 -4.98 -4.01 2.11
CA GLU A 35 -4.76 -2.87 3.00
C GLU A 35 -5.34 -1.55 2.47
N GLN A 36 -5.76 -1.51 1.20
CA GLN A 36 -6.32 -0.30 0.60
C GLN A 36 -7.66 0.09 1.25
N GLN A 37 -7.74 1.33 1.71
CA GLN A 37 -8.95 1.93 2.28
C GLN A 37 -9.47 3.07 1.40
N ASP A 38 -10.59 3.69 1.79
CA ASP A 38 -11.13 4.87 1.11
C ASP A 38 -10.29 6.15 1.35
N GLU A 39 -9.34 6.08 2.28
CA GLU A 39 -8.31 7.08 2.52
C GLU A 39 -6.91 6.52 2.21
N ALA A 40 -5.93 7.43 2.09
CA ALA A 40 -4.53 7.03 1.90
C ALA A 40 -4.02 6.33 3.16
N VAL A 41 -3.41 5.16 3.00
CA VAL A 41 -2.87 4.37 4.10
C VAL A 41 -1.36 4.43 4.05
N GLU A 42 -0.74 4.82 5.15
CA GLU A 42 0.70 4.69 5.36
C GLU A 42 0.97 3.56 6.35
N ILE A 43 1.81 2.62 5.94
CA ILE A 43 2.24 1.48 6.78
C ILE A 43 3.74 1.60 6.99
N ALA A 44 4.15 1.73 8.25
CA ALA A 44 5.56 1.81 8.60
C ALA A 44 6.04 0.46 9.11
N ILE A 45 7.08 -0.09 8.48
CA ILE A 45 7.82 -1.25 8.97
C ILE A 45 9.06 -0.76 9.69
N ARG A 46 9.18 -1.16 10.95
CA ARG A 46 10.33 -0.85 11.82
C ARG A 46 11.04 -2.11 12.25
N HIS A 47 12.30 -1.96 12.66
CA HIS A 47 13.07 -3.03 13.28
C HIS A 47 13.59 -2.58 14.65
N SER A 48 13.33 -3.41 15.65
CA SER A 48 13.77 -3.22 17.03
C SER A 48 14.01 -4.59 17.67
N ALA A 49 15.04 -4.71 18.50
CA ALA A 49 15.33 -5.93 19.28
C ALA A 49 15.38 -7.24 18.46
N GLY A 50 15.79 -7.17 17.19
CA GLY A 50 15.91 -8.33 16.29
C GLY A 50 14.60 -8.78 15.65
N ALA A 51 13.52 -8.01 15.77
CA ALA A 51 12.23 -8.29 15.18
C ALA A 51 11.75 -7.14 14.29
N PHE A 52 11.05 -7.49 13.20
CA PHE A 52 10.31 -6.52 12.41
C PHE A 52 8.94 -6.30 13.03
N THR A 53 8.49 -5.04 13.06
CA THR A 53 7.17 -4.67 13.56
C THR A 53 6.48 -3.74 12.59
N ARG A 54 5.17 -3.93 12.44
CA ARG A 54 4.29 -3.04 11.69
C ARG A 54 3.75 -1.97 12.63
N ASP A 55 3.80 -0.71 12.20
CA ASP A 55 3.24 0.47 12.86
C ASP A 55 3.69 0.63 14.33
N GLY A 56 4.83 0.03 14.69
CA GLY A 56 5.41 0.13 16.03
C GLY A 56 5.89 1.54 16.34
N ALA A 57 5.82 1.94 17.61
CA ALA A 57 6.36 3.24 18.05
C ALA A 57 7.90 3.23 18.14
N ASP A 58 8.49 2.06 18.41
CA ASP A 58 9.91 1.88 18.67
C ASP A 58 10.65 1.24 17.50
N GLY A 59 11.95 1.57 17.38
CA GLY A 59 12.84 1.02 16.37
C GLY A 59 13.11 1.94 15.19
N ALA A 60 14.12 1.57 14.40
CA ALA A 60 14.49 2.28 13.19
C ALA A 60 13.52 1.95 12.05
N PHE A 61 13.23 2.92 11.20
CA PHE A 61 12.47 2.67 9.97
C PHE A 61 13.26 1.75 9.05
N VAL A 62 12.56 0.78 8.47
CA VAL A 62 13.09 -0.14 7.47
C VAL A 62 12.41 0.12 6.13
N ALA A 63 11.08 0.20 6.14
CA ALA A 63 10.31 0.55 4.97
C ALA A 63 9.08 1.37 5.36
N ILE A 64 8.66 2.29 4.49
CA ILE A 64 7.37 2.98 4.59
C ILE A 64 6.62 2.72 3.29
N VAL A 65 5.41 2.16 3.39
CA VAL A 65 4.54 1.91 2.24
C VAL A 65 3.39 2.89 2.29
N ARG A 66 3.16 3.62 1.20
CA ARG A 66 1.95 4.45 1.06
C ARG A 66 1.08 3.88 -0.04
N ILE A 67 -0.13 3.52 0.33
CA ILE A 67 -1.15 2.95 -0.53
C ILE A 67 -2.18 4.07 -0.81
N PRO A 68 -2.49 4.36 -2.08
CA PRO A 68 -3.44 5.42 -2.44
C PRO A 68 -4.87 5.03 -2.02
N PRO A 69 -5.76 6.01 -1.81
CA PRO A 69 -7.16 5.76 -1.52
C PRO A 69 -7.82 4.97 -2.65
N ARG A 70 -8.84 4.20 -2.31
CA ARG A 70 -9.65 3.44 -3.26
C ARG A 70 -10.33 4.40 -4.23
N GLN A 71 -10.21 4.08 -5.51
CA GLN A 71 -10.85 4.84 -6.58
C GLN A 71 -12.15 4.16 -7.00
N TYR A 72 -13.12 4.96 -7.42
CA TYR A 72 -14.43 4.51 -7.84
C TYR A 72 -14.74 5.07 -9.22
N THR A 73 -15.39 4.27 -10.05
CA THR A 73 -15.98 4.71 -11.31
C THR A 73 -17.50 4.68 -11.19
N GLU A 74 -18.14 5.68 -11.77
CA GLU A 74 -19.60 5.77 -11.84
C GLU A 74 -20.06 5.08 -13.12
N GLN A 75 -20.91 4.06 -12.98
CA GLN A 75 -21.48 3.31 -14.10
C GLN A 75 -23.01 3.38 -14.06
N PRO A 76 -23.69 3.33 -15.23
CA PRO A 76 -25.13 3.19 -15.27
C PRO A 76 -25.51 1.86 -14.63
N GLY A 77 -26.17 1.94 -13.48
CA GLY A 77 -26.76 0.82 -12.77
C GLY A 77 -28.17 0.52 -13.25
N GLU A 78 -28.92 -0.20 -12.41
CA GLU A 78 -30.30 -0.58 -12.73
C GLU A 78 -31.20 0.65 -12.94
N THR A 79 -32.16 0.53 -13.87
CA THR A 79 -33.10 1.62 -14.16
C THR A 79 -34.12 1.73 -13.03
N ASP A 80 -34.32 2.95 -12.53
CA ASP A 80 -35.32 3.19 -11.49
C ASP A 80 -36.74 2.93 -12.04
N PRO A 81 -37.51 2.00 -11.46
CA PRO A 81 -38.81 1.61 -11.99
C PRO A 81 -39.89 2.71 -11.87
N MET A 82 -39.66 3.76 -11.06
CA MET A 82 -40.59 4.88 -10.92
C MET A 82 -40.29 6.05 -11.87
N THR A 83 -39.02 6.30 -12.19
CA THR A 83 -38.63 7.46 -13.02
C THR A 83 -38.14 7.07 -14.41
N GLY A 84 -37.80 5.80 -14.65
CA GLY A 84 -37.23 5.32 -15.91
C GLY A 84 -35.79 5.78 -16.15
N ALA A 85 -35.15 6.43 -15.19
CA ALA A 85 -33.77 6.90 -15.29
C ALA A 85 -32.78 5.85 -14.77
N PRO A 86 -31.59 5.68 -15.40
CA PRO A 86 -30.55 4.81 -14.87
C PRO A 86 -30.04 5.36 -13.54
N ARG A 87 -29.94 4.50 -12.50
CA ARG A 87 -29.24 4.87 -11.27
C ARG A 87 -27.74 4.92 -11.52
N ILE A 88 -27.02 5.75 -10.77
CA ILE A 88 -25.55 5.75 -10.81
C ILE A 88 -25.06 4.79 -9.74
N GLU A 89 -24.31 3.77 -10.15
CA GLU A 89 -23.63 2.84 -9.25
C GLU A 89 -22.14 3.19 -9.17
N ARG A 90 -21.60 3.15 -7.96
CA ARG A 90 -20.17 3.35 -7.71
C ARG A 90 -19.49 1.99 -7.64
N VAL A 91 -18.66 1.70 -8.63
CA VAL A 91 -17.89 0.45 -8.71
C VAL A 91 -16.45 0.75 -8.34
N ALA A 92 -15.91 0.01 -7.36
CA ALA A 92 -14.51 0.14 -6.97
C ALA A 92 -13.59 -0.30 -8.13
N LEU A 93 -12.62 0.56 -8.46
CA LEU A 93 -11.58 0.22 -9.42
C LEU A 93 -10.51 -0.65 -8.75
N PRO A 94 -9.88 -1.58 -9.49
CA PRO A 94 -8.71 -2.28 -9.01
C PRO A 94 -7.62 -1.29 -8.60
N LEU A 95 -6.90 -1.60 -7.51
CA LEU A 95 -5.71 -0.83 -7.12
C LEU A 95 -4.70 -0.83 -8.27
N ASP A 96 -4.23 0.35 -8.65
CA ASP A 96 -3.08 0.49 -9.55
C ASP A 96 -1.79 0.30 -8.75
N PRO A 97 -1.02 -0.77 -8.99
CA PRO A 97 0.25 -1.00 -8.33
C PRO A 97 1.25 0.15 -8.49
N SER A 98 1.18 0.93 -9.57
CA SER A 98 2.10 2.03 -9.85
C SER A 98 1.84 3.29 -9.03
N ALA A 99 0.66 3.37 -8.40
CA ALA A 99 0.32 4.44 -7.48
C ALA A 99 0.75 4.15 -6.03
N VAL A 100 1.20 2.92 -5.74
CA VAL A 100 1.81 2.56 -4.44
C VAL A 100 3.24 3.07 -4.40
N SER A 101 3.63 3.73 -3.31
CA SER A 101 5.02 4.15 -3.06
C SER A 101 5.62 3.36 -1.90
N VAL A 102 6.88 2.95 -2.07
CA VAL A 102 7.66 2.21 -1.08
C VAL A 102 8.96 2.96 -0.86
N GLU A 103 9.14 3.50 0.33
CA GLU A 103 10.39 4.10 0.77
C GLU A 103 11.20 3.08 1.56
N LEU A 104 12.45 2.88 1.14
CA LEU A 104 13.40 1.98 1.79
C LEU A 104 14.42 2.79 2.56
N TRP A 105 14.54 2.47 3.85
CA TRP A 105 15.44 3.14 4.76
C TRP A 105 16.73 2.32 4.96
N PRO A 106 17.85 2.98 5.28
CA PRO A 106 19.10 2.29 5.58
C PRO A 106 18.92 1.33 6.74
N PHE A 107 19.39 0.10 6.55
CA PHE A 107 19.31 -0.95 7.54
C PHE A 107 20.71 -1.52 7.80
N ALA A 108 21.14 -1.40 9.04
CA ALA A 108 22.34 -2.04 9.56
C ALA A 108 21.90 -2.91 10.74
N GLY A 109 21.21 -4.01 10.44
CA GLY A 109 20.80 -5.02 11.42
C GLY A 109 21.37 -6.38 11.12
#